data_AF-A0A1P8XEU7-F1
#
_entry.id   AF-A0A1P8XEU7-F1
#
_cell.length_a   1.000
_cell.length_b   1.000
_cell.length_c   1.000
_cell.angle_alpha   90.00
_cell.angle_beta   90.00
_cell.angle_gamma   90.00
#
_symmetry.space_group_name_H-M   'P 1'
#
loop_
_entity.id
_entity.type
_entity.pdbx_description
1 polymer ?
#
loop_
_entity_poly.entity_id
_entity_poly.type
_entity_poly.pdbx_seq_one_letter_code
_entity_poly.pdbx_strand_id
1 'polypeptide(L)'
;MARSVLFIYNDPNAPEALLGEVFTEQGFDVDTLNVVPLDRAHDPASVTVEFPDPTSYDVIVPLGSRWSVYNEELRAGWVGAQETLVRSAVDAGVGVLGVCFGGQLVAQALGGSVRKAAVGELGWYEISTDTTDLIPEGPWFEWHSDQFTAPPGATELARTARASQAFVYRTALGLQFHPELDLPLLDLWLADEKGDSSDIARMGVDIEALRARTVAEQDGAGQRLRRLVTGFLDRVSRVPVGEPTHQ
;
A
#
# COMPACT_ATOMS: atom_id res chain seq x y z
N MET A 1 24.69 -3.38 -9.69
CA MET A 1 24.49 -2.73 -8.37
C MET A 1 23.48 -3.58 -7.61
N ALA A 2 23.52 -3.59 -6.28
CA ALA A 2 22.43 -4.20 -5.51
C ALA A 2 21.12 -3.47 -5.82
N ARG A 3 20.00 -4.18 -5.86
CA ARG A 3 18.71 -3.55 -6.12
C ARG A 3 18.26 -2.78 -4.90
N SER A 4 17.61 -1.64 -5.07
CA SER A 4 17.13 -0.84 -3.93
C SER A 4 15.63 -0.58 -4.02
N VAL A 5 14.97 -0.66 -2.86
CA VAL A 5 13.56 -0.30 -2.70
C VAL A 5 13.43 0.77 -1.63
N LEU A 6 12.64 1.81 -1.92
CA LEU A 6 12.29 2.84 -0.95
C LEU A 6 10.86 2.64 -0.45
N PHE A 7 10.69 2.30 0.82
CA PHE A 7 9.40 2.37 1.49
C PHE A 7 9.16 3.76 2.04
N ILE A 8 7.98 4.33 1.76
CA ILE A 8 7.61 5.65 2.26
C ILE A 8 6.50 5.47 3.30
N TYR A 9 6.84 5.73 4.56
CA TYR A 9 5.91 5.64 5.68
C TYR A 9 5.16 6.96 5.78
N ASN A 10 3.94 6.96 5.27
CA ASN A 10 3.07 8.13 5.32
C ASN A 10 2.49 8.34 6.72
N ASP A 11 2.43 7.29 7.52
CA ASP A 11 1.91 7.26 8.89
C ASP A 11 2.87 6.49 9.79
N PRO A 12 3.18 6.97 11.00
CA PRO A 12 4.13 6.32 11.90
C PRO A 12 3.70 4.91 12.32
N ASN A 13 2.42 4.56 12.18
CA ASN A 13 1.88 3.25 12.53
C ASN A 13 1.67 2.33 11.32
N ALA A 14 2.08 2.73 10.11
CA ALA A 14 1.92 1.93 8.88
C ALA A 14 3.28 1.59 8.23
N PRO A 15 4.15 0.80 8.90
CA PRO A 15 5.39 0.30 8.31
C PRO A 15 5.13 -0.80 7.26
N GLU A 16 6.19 -1.18 6.57
CA GLU A 16 6.26 -2.18 5.51
C GLU A 16 6.09 -3.63 5.98
N ALA A 17 6.31 -3.94 7.26
CA ALA A 17 6.13 -5.26 7.86
C ALA A 17 6.57 -6.42 6.94
N LEU A 18 5.69 -7.40 6.66
CA LEU A 18 6.01 -8.56 5.82
C LEU A 18 6.41 -8.18 4.39
N LEU A 19 5.94 -7.04 3.87
CA LEU A 19 6.29 -6.59 2.53
C LEU A 19 7.79 -6.26 2.45
N GLY A 20 8.36 -5.63 3.47
CA GLY A 20 9.81 -5.39 3.55
C GLY A 20 10.62 -6.67 3.55
N GLU A 21 10.22 -7.66 4.35
CA GLU A 21 10.87 -8.96 4.41
C GLU A 21 10.88 -9.64 3.03
N VAL A 22 9.75 -9.62 2.32
CA VAL A 22 9.66 -10.22 0.98
C VAL A 22 10.53 -9.48 -0.04
N PHE A 23 10.66 -8.15 0.04
CA PHE A 23 11.61 -7.44 -0.84
C PHE A 23 13.07 -7.82 -0.51
N THR A 24 13.43 -7.98 0.76
CA THR A 24 14.75 -8.50 1.16
C THR A 24 14.97 -9.92 0.63
N GLU A 25 13.97 -10.81 0.70
CA GLU A 25 14.03 -12.16 0.10
C GLU A 25 14.26 -12.11 -1.43
N GLN A 26 13.75 -11.07 -2.11
CA GLN A 26 13.98 -10.84 -3.54
C GLN A 26 15.33 -10.16 -3.86
N GLY A 27 16.18 -9.95 -2.84
CA GLY A 27 17.53 -9.39 -2.98
C GLY A 27 17.57 -7.87 -3.12
N PHE A 28 16.60 -7.16 -2.55
CA PHE A 28 16.62 -5.70 -2.46
C PHE A 28 17.23 -5.23 -1.14
N ASP A 29 18.06 -4.20 -1.23
CA ASP A 29 18.39 -3.32 -0.11
C ASP A 29 17.16 -2.44 0.19
N VAL A 30 16.71 -2.47 1.45
CA VAL A 30 15.49 -1.78 1.89
C VAL A 30 15.85 -0.46 2.56
N ASP A 31 15.42 0.64 1.95
CA ASP A 31 15.47 1.99 2.50
C ASP A 31 14.07 2.44 2.94
N THR A 32 14.02 3.31 3.94
CA THR A 32 12.76 3.79 4.53
C THR A 32 12.80 5.31 4.66
N LEU A 33 11.71 5.98 4.29
CA LEU A 33 11.52 7.42 4.49
C LEU A 33 10.26 7.65 5.33
N ASN A 34 10.45 8.20 6.53
CA ASN A 34 9.36 8.65 7.39
C ASN A 34 8.87 10.03 6.93
N VAL A 35 7.63 10.12 6.46
CA VAL A 35 7.02 11.40 6.09
C VAL A 35 6.49 12.10 7.32
N VAL A 36 5.50 11.49 8.00
CA VAL A 36 4.93 12.06 9.23
C VAL A 36 5.50 11.31 10.44
N PRO A 37 6.40 11.91 11.23
CA PRO A 37 6.89 11.30 12.45
C PRO A 37 5.82 11.29 13.55
N LEU A 38 5.97 10.41 14.54
CA LEU A 38 4.98 10.20 15.60
C LEU A 38 4.66 11.48 16.39
N ASP A 39 5.65 12.34 16.65
CA ASP A 39 5.46 13.61 17.35
C ASP A 39 4.69 14.65 16.54
N ARG A 40 4.52 14.43 15.23
CA ARG A 40 3.77 15.30 14.29
C ARG A 40 2.45 14.71 13.81
N ALA A 41 2.07 13.51 14.25
CA ALA A 41 0.82 12.87 13.84
C ALA A 41 -0.45 13.68 14.17
N HIS A 42 -0.39 14.59 15.15
CA HIS A 42 -1.51 15.48 15.50
C HIS A 42 -1.61 16.74 14.63
N ASP A 43 -0.55 17.06 13.88
CA ASP A 43 -0.47 18.22 12.98
C ASP A 43 0.32 17.85 11.70
N PRO A 44 -0.20 16.90 10.90
CA PRO A 44 0.48 16.38 9.72
C PRO A 44 0.64 17.41 8.59
N ALA A 45 -0.17 18.47 8.58
CA ALA A 45 -0.09 19.52 7.57
C ALA A 45 1.13 20.43 7.77
N SER A 46 1.67 20.49 8.99
CA SER A 46 2.88 21.25 9.31
C SER A 46 4.18 20.56 8.87
N VAL A 47 4.11 19.31 8.42
CA VAL A 47 5.28 18.50 8.06
C VAL A 47 5.87 18.95 6.73
N THR A 48 7.20 19.14 6.73
CA THR A 48 8.00 19.32 5.52
C THR A 48 8.90 18.11 5.34
N VAL A 49 8.88 17.52 4.14
CA VAL A 49 9.71 16.38 3.76
C VAL A 49 10.36 16.66 2.41
N GLU A 50 11.62 16.25 2.28
CA GLU A 50 12.32 16.23 0.99
C GLU A 50 12.34 14.80 0.48
N PHE A 51 11.75 14.58 -0.69
CA PHE A 51 11.78 13.28 -1.34
C PHE A 51 13.07 13.13 -2.17
N PRO A 52 13.69 11.94 -2.18
CA PRO A 52 14.88 11.69 -2.99
C PRO A 52 14.55 11.68 -4.49
N ASP A 53 15.59 11.72 -5.33
CA ASP A 53 15.43 11.43 -6.75
C ASP A 53 14.91 9.99 -6.92
N PRO A 54 13.73 9.78 -7.54
CA PRO A 54 13.14 8.47 -7.66
C PRO A 54 14.03 7.49 -8.45
N THR A 55 14.90 7.98 -9.34
CA THR A 55 15.81 7.14 -10.14
C THR A 55 16.98 6.57 -9.35
N SER A 56 17.12 6.95 -8.07
CA SER A 56 18.06 6.32 -7.13
C SER A 56 17.57 4.95 -6.65
N TYR A 57 16.32 4.58 -6.98
CA TYR A 57 15.67 3.35 -6.56
C TYR A 57 15.12 2.58 -7.76
N ASP A 58 15.13 1.24 -7.65
CA ASP A 58 14.46 0.38 -8.63
C ASP A 58 12.94 0.33 -8.39
N VAL A 59 12.54 0.41 -7.11
CA VAL A 59 11.14 0.39 -6.68
C VAL A 59 10.88 1.42 -5.58
N ILE A 60 9.72 2.08 -5.64
CA ILE A 60 9.20 2.95 -4.58
C ILE A 60 7.86 2.39 -4.10
N VAL A 61 7.69 2.31 -2.78
CA VAL A 61 6.50 1.76 -2.12
C VAL A 61 5.89 2.79 -1.17
N PRO A 62 4.97 3.65 -1.63
CA PRO A 62 4.14 4.47 -0.75
C PRO A 62 3.17 3.58 0.05
N LEU A 63 3.22 3.64 1.39
CA LEU A 63 2.40 2.82 2.28
C LEU A 63 1.10 3.52 2.72
N GLY A 64 0.33 2.84 3.56
CA GLY A 64 -0.92 3.30 4.14
C GLY A 64 -0.80 4.56 4.99
N SER A 65 -1.94 5.19 5.27
CA SER A 65 -2.07 6.31 6.19
C SER A 65 -3.50 6.47 6.69
N ARG A 66 -3.66 6.97 7.93
CA ARG A 66 -4.97 7.35 8.49
C ARG A 66 -5.61 8.57 7.82
N TRP A 67 -4.85 9.38 7.10
CA TRP A 67 -5.35 10.61 6.46
C TRP A 67 -5.82 10.34 5.03
N SER A 68 -6.67 11.22 4.50
CA SER A 68 -7.14 11.11 3.12
C SER A 68 -6.21 11.82 2.13
N VAL A 69 -5.87 11.15 1.03
CA VAL A 69 -5.03 11.71 -0.06
C VAL A 69 -5.61 13.00 -0.68
N TYR A 70 -6.92 13.21 -0.56
CA TYR A 70 -7.62 14.37 -1.10
C TYR A 70 -7.75 15.54 -0.13
N ASN A 71 -7.18 15.47 1.08
CA ASN A 71 -7.16 16.58 2.02
C ASN A 71 -6.37 17.77 1.45
N GLU A 72 -6.99 18.95 1.37
CA GLU A 72 -6.40 20.12 0.70
C GLU A 72 -5.12 20.64 1.36
N GLU A 73 -5.05 20.65 2.69
CA GLU A 73 -3.87 21.12 3.43
C GLU A 73 -2.70 20.16 3.25
N LEU A 74 -2.96 18.85 3.32
CA LEU A 74 -1.92 17.84 3.10
C LEU A 74 -1.43 17.85 1.65
N ARG A 75 -2.33 18.06 0.68
CA ARG A 75 -2.00 18.21 -0.75
C ARG A 75 -1.21 19.47 -1.06
N ALA A 76 -1.41 20.55 -0.30
CA ALA A 76 -0.57 21.75 -0.39
C ALA A 76 0.85 21.50 0.18
N GLY A 77 1.03 20.44 0.96
CA GLY A 77 2.31 20.02 1.53
C GLY A 77 2.80 18.66 1.01
N TRP A 78 3.08 17.74 1.94
CA TRP A 78 3.79 16.49 1.65
C TRP A 78 3.04 15.55 0.69
N VAL A 79 1.70 15.54 0.67
CA VAL A 79 0.94 14.69 -0.26
C VAL A 79 1.15 15.15 -1.70
N GLY A 80 1.09 16.46 -1.97
CA GLY A 80 1.33 17.01 -3.31
C GLY A 80 2.78 16.81 -3.78
N ALA A 81 3.74 16.88 -2.86
CA ALA A 81 5.13 16.56 -3.13
C ALA A 81 5.30 15.05 -3.47
N GLN A 82 4.63 14.16 -2.74
CA GLN A 82 4.68 12.71 -3.00
C GLN A 82 3.95 12.34 -4.31
N GLU A 83 2.83 13.00 -4.66
CA GLU A 83 2.21 12.85 -5.97
C GLU A 83 3.19 13.20 -7.10
N THR A 84 4.04 14.21 -6.89
CA THR A 84 5.07 14.63 -7.85
C THR A 84 6.21 13.62 -7.96
N LEU A 85 6.61 13.02 -6.84
CA LEU A 85 7.55 11.90 -6.82
C LEU A 85 6.99 10.71 -7.63
N VAL A 86 5.74 10.32 -7.38
CA VAL A 86 5.09 9.19 -8.09
C VAL A 86 5.04 9.43 -9.59
N ARG A 87 4.61 10.62 -10.03
CA ARG A 87 4.61 10.97 -11.47
C ARG A 87 6.01 10.85 -12.07
N SER A 88 7.00 11.43 -11.41
CA SER A 88 8.39 11.41 -11.87
C SER A 88 8.96 9.99 -11.93
N ALA A 89 8.66 9.15 -10.95
CA ALA A 89 9.07 7.74 -10.92
C ALA A 89 8.48 6.95 -12.10
N VAL A 90 7.16 7.06 -12.31
CA VAL A 90 6.47 6.37 -13.40
C VAL A 90 6.94 6.85 -14.77
N ASP A 91 7.19 8.15 -14.94
CA ASP A 91 7.71 8.70 -16.19
C ASP A 91 9.17 8.28 -16.46
N ALA A 92 9.96 8.06 -15.41
CA ALA A 92 11.31 7.51 -15.50
C ALA A 92 11.36 5.98 -15.65
N GLY A 93 10.22 5.29 -15.55
CA GLY A 93 10.14 3.82 -15.63
C GLY A 93 10.54 3.10 -14.34
N VAL A 94 10.61 3.81 -13.21
CA VAL A 94 10.81 3.22 -11.88
C VAL A 94 9.54 2.46 -11.46
N GLY A 95 9.69 1.32 -10.80
CA GLY A 95 8.56 0.55 -10.28
C GLY A 95 7.88 1.27 -9.13
N VAL A 96 6.55 1.37 -9.15
CA VAL A 96 5.78 1.94 -8.03
C VAL A 96 4.74 0.94 -7.53
N LEU A 97 4.81 0.58 -6.25
CA LEU A 97 3.80 -0.26 -5.59
C LEU A 97 3.10 0.56 -4.51
N GLY A 98 1.92 1.08 -4.80
CA GLY A 98 1.13 1.84 -3.83
C GLY A 98 0.23 0.95 -3.00
N VAL A 99 0.27 1.05 -1.67
CA VAL A 99 -0.55 0.24 -0.75
C VAL A 99 -1.54 1.11 0.02
N CYS A 100 -2.83 0.76 -0.02
CA CYS A 100 -3.93 1.49 0.62
C CYS A 100 -3.91 2.99 0.26
N PHE A 101 -3.57 3.88 1.19
CA PHE A 101 -3.33 5.31 0.92
C PHE A 101 -2.33 5.51 -0.23
N GLY A 102 -1.26 4.72 -0.30
CA GLY A 102 -0.30 4.77 -1.39
C GLY A 102 -0.91 4.39 -2.74
N GLY A 103 -1.80 3.40 -2.79
CA GLY A 103 -2.52 3.04 -4.02
C GLY A 103 -3.47 4.14 -4.47
N GLN A 104 -4.15 4.77 -3.52
CA GLN A 104 -4.98 5.95 -3.70
C GLN A 104 -4.17 7.16 -4.20
N LEU A 105 -2.99 7.39 -3.63
CA LEU A 105 -2.06 8.44 -4.03
C LEU A 105 -1.60 8.22 -5.48
N VAL A 106 -1.25 6.99 -5.84
CA VAL A 106 -0.89 6.62 -7.22
C VAL A 106 -2.04 6.90 -8.18
N ALA A 107 -3.28 6.53 -7.82
CA ALA A 107 -4.45 6.81 -8.64
C ALA A 107 -4.62 8.32 -8.84
N GLN A 108 -4.60 9.12 -7.77
CA GLN A 108 -4.78 10.57 -7.84
C GLN A 108 -3.65 11.26 -8.62
N ALA A 109 -2.40 10.87 -8.38
CA ALA A 109 -1.22 11.44 -9.03
C ALA A 109 -1.25 11.26 -10.56
N LEU A 110 -1.83 10.15 -11.04
CA LEU A 110 -1.89 9.75 -12.44
C LEU A 110 -3.22 10.11 -13.13
N GLY A 111 -4.06 10.94 -12.49
CA GLY A 111 -5.29 11.48 -13.09
C GLY A 111 -6.56 10.67 -12.81
N GLY A 112 -6.50 9.71 -11.88
CA GLY A 112 -7.67 9.08 -11.27
C GLY A 112 -8.31 9.97 -10.21
N SER A 113 -9.14 9.37 -9.36
CA SER A 113 -9.78 10.11 -8.25
C SER A 113 -9.89 9.24 -7.01
N VAL A 114 -10.00 9.87 -5.85
CA VAL A 114 -10.22 9.21 -4.56
C VAL A 114 -11.32 9.93 -3.82
N ARG A 115 -12.19 9.16 -3.18
CA ARG A 115 -13.32 9.69 -2.40
C ARG A 115 -13.70 8.74 -1.29
N LYS A 116 -14.43 9.27 -0.30
CA LYS A 116 -15.09 8.44 0.70
C LYS A 116 -15.96 7.36 0.07
N ALA A 117 -15.77 6.13 0.54
CA ALA A 117 -16.61 5.00 0.19
C ALA A 117 -17.98 5.13 0.86
N ALA A 118 -19.03 4.58 0.22
CA ALA A 118 -20.35 4.51 0.84
C ALA A 118 -20.34 3.58 2.07
N VAL A 119 -19.55 2.51 1.98
CA VAL A 119 -19.30 1.53 3.04
C VAL A 119 -17.82 1.13 2.97
N GLY A 120 -17.08 1.32 4.05
CA GLY A 120 -15.68 0.88 4.15
C GLY A 120 -15.55 -0.65 4.23
N GLU A 121 -14.32 -1.14 4.14
CA GLU A 121 -13.98 -2.55 4.31
C GLU A 121 -12.92 -2.68 5.40
N LEU A 122 -13.20 -3.52 6.40
CA LEU A 122 -12.31 -3.81 7.53
C LEU A 122 -12.34 -5.32 7.81
N GLY A 123 -11.17 -5.95 7.70
CA GLY A 123 -10.95 -7.38 7.93
C GLY A 123 -10.54 -8.14 6.68
N TRP A 124 -10.69 -9.46 6.70
CA TRP A 124 -10.22 -10.33 5.63
C TRP A 124 -11.30 -10.57 4.57
N TYR A 125 -11.04 -10.17 3.33
CA TYR A 125 -11.97 -10.25 2.19
C TYR A 125 -11.39 -11.10 1.06
N GLU A 126 -12.25 -11.89 0.42
CA GLU A 126 -11.95 -12.44 -0.90
C GLU A 126 -12.10 -11.34 -1.96
N ILE A 127 -11.22 -11.32 -2.95
CA ILE A 127 -11.27 -10.40 -4.08
C ILE A 127 -11.41 -11.19 -5.38
N SER A 128 -12.22 -10.68 -6.30
CA SER A 128 -12.26 -11.21 -7.67
C SER A 128 -11.10 -10.61 -8.43
N THR A 129 -10.28 -11.43 -9.10
CA THR A 129 -9.17 -10.96 -9.94
C THR A 129 -9.25 -11.49 -11.36
N ASP A 130 -8.90 -10.64 -12.32
CA ASP A 130 -8.78 -11.00 -13.73
C ASP A 130 -7.37 -11.53 -14.07
N THR A 131 -6.41 -11.43 -13.13
CA THR A 131 -4.98 -11.72 -13.34
C THR A 131 -4.40 -12.46 -12.13
N THR A 132 -4.78 -13.72 -11.91
CA THR A 132 -4.39 -14.54 -10.74
C THR A 132 -2.89 -14.79 -10.60
N ASP A 133 -2.13 -14.60 -11.68
CA ASP A 133 -0.68 -14.72 -11.73
C ASP A 133 0.04 -13.45 -11.27
N LEU A 134 -0.65 -12.30 -11.20
CA LEU A 134 -0.17 -11.06 -10.57
C LEU A 134 -0.83 -10.81 -9.21
N ILE A 135 -2.16 -10.90 -9.15
CA ILE A 135 -2.94 -10.66 -7.94
C ILE A 135 -3.66 -11.95 -7.56
N PRO A 136 -3.20 -12.69 -6.53
CA PRO A 136 -3.95 -13.81 -5.97
C PRO A 136 -5.35 -13.38 -5.49
N GLU A 137 -6.36 -14.28 -5.61
CA GLU A 137 -7.77 -14.02 -5.22
C GLU A 137 -7.98 -13.69 -3.73
N GLY A 138 -7.00 -14.01 -2.88
CA GLY A 138 -7.05 -13.70 -1.44
C GLY A 138 -7.25 -14.93 -0.54
N PRO A 139 -7.76 -14.74 0.69
CA PRO A 139 -8.25 -13.47 1.20
C PRO A 139 -7.11 -12.46 1.45
N TRP A 140 -7.43 -11.18 1.33
CA TRP A 140 -6.55 -10.06 1.69
C TRP A 140 -7.14 -9.24 2.82
N PHE A 141 -6.27 -8.61 3.60
CA PHE A 141 -6.72 -7.75 4.68
C PHE A 141 -7.06 -6.35 4.14
N GLU A 142 -8.26 -5.90 4.42
CA GLU A 142 -8.76 -4.57 4.09
C GLU A 142 -8.83 -3.73 5.38
N TRP A 143 -8.43 -2.47 5.28
CA TRP A 143 -8.77 -1.46 6.28
C TRP A 143 -8.84 -0.08 5.61
N HIS A 144 -9.99 0.22 5.00
CA HIS A 144 -10.19 1.50 4.33
C HIS A 144 -11.63 2.01 4.41
N SER A 145 -11.73 3.34 4.41
CA SER A 145 -12.98 4.10 4.33
C SER A 145 -13.08 4.98 3.07
N ASP A 146 -12.01 5.00 2.27
CA ASP A 146 -11.88 5.73 1.01
C ASP A 146 -11.68 4.72 -0.12
N GLN A 147 -12.14 5.05 -1.33
CA GLN A 147 -11.97 4.24 -2.53
C GLN A 147 -11.40 5.07 -3.67
N PHE A 148 -10.52 4.48 -4.47
CA PHE A 148 -10.05 5.10 -5.70
C PHE A 148 -10.91 4.73 -6.92
N THR A 149 -10.79 5.55 -7.96
CA THR A 149 -11.09 5.20 -9.35
C THR A 149 -9.77 5.17 -10.10
N ALA A 150 -9.50 4.08 -10.81
CA ALA A 150 -8.27 3.92 -11.57
C ALA A 150 -8.08 5.08 -12.59
N PRO A 151 -6.84 5.54 -12.82
CA PRO A 151 -6.58 6.63 -13.73
C PRO A 151 -6.92 6.26 -15.19
N PRO A 152 -7.24 7.24 -16.06
CA PRO A 152 -7.43 6.98 -17.47
C PRO A 152 -6.25 6.23 -18.09
N GLY A 153 -6.52 5.11 -18.78
CA GLY A 153 -5.49 4.25 -19.37
C GLY A 153 -4.91 3.19 -18.43
N ALA A 154 -5.31 3.16 -17.16
CA ALA A 154 -5.04 2.03 -16.29
C ALA A 154 -5.93 0.82 -16.62
N THR A 155 -5.46 -0.36 -16.24
CA THR A 155 -6.25 -1.59 -16.24
C THR A 155 -6.57 -1.97 -14.81
N GLU A 156 -7.86 -2.05 -14.47
CA GLU A 156 -8.30 -2.63 -13.20
C GLU A 156 -8.11 -4.14 -13.22
N LEU A 157 -7.51 -4.68 -12.17
CA LEU A 157 -7.09 -6.08 -12.08
C LEU A 157 -7.87 -6.90 -11.06
N ALA A 158 -8.34 -6.24 -9.99
CA ALA A 158 -9.08 -6.91 -8.93
C ALA A 158 -10.08 -5.98 -8.26
N ARG A 159 -11.12 -6.57 -7.69
CA ARG A 159 -12.29 -5.87 -7.14
C ARG A 159 -13.02 -6.69 -6.09
N THR A 160 -13.69 -6.02 -5.16
CA THR A 160 -14.81 -6.59 -4.39
C THR A 160 -16.12 -6.15 -5.02
N ALA A 161 -17.26 -6.54 -4.42
CA ALA A 161 -18.55 -5.97 -4.78
C ALA A 161 -18.67 -4.47 -4.47
N ARG A 162 -17.74 -3.90 -3.68
CA ARG A 162 -17.82 -2.52 -3.17
C ARG A 162 -16.81 -1.59 -3.82
N ALA A 163 -15.60 -2.06 -4.08
CA ALA A 163 -14.50 -1.21 -4.51
C ALA A 163 -13.56 -1.93 -5.49
N SER A 164 -12.89 -1.10 -6.28
CA SER A 164 -11.69 -1.51 -7.01
C SER A 164 -10.59 -1.81 -6.00
N GLN A 165 -9.90 -2.95 -6.16
CA GLN A 165 -8.90 -3.44 -5.22
C GLN A 165 -7.48 -3.37 -5.76
N ALA A 166 -7.32 -3.46 -7.07
CA ALA A 166 -6.01 -3.32 -7.71
C ALA A 166 -6.13 -2.77 -9.13
N PHE A 167 -5.16 -1.96 -9.54
CA PHE A 167 -5.00 -1.53 -10.92
C PHE A 167 -3.52 -1.43 -11.31
N VAL A 168 -3.24 -1.56 -12.60
CA VAL A 168 -1.92 -1.30 -13.17
C VAL A 168 -1.95 -0.11 -14.12
N TYR A 169 -0.92 0.74 -14.04
CA TYR A 169 -0.66 1.83 -14.98
C TYR A 169 0.84 1.91 -15.24
N ARG A 170 1.27 1.54 -16.46
CA ARG A 170 2.70 1.46 -16.82
C ARG A 170 3.50 0.63 -15.79
N THR A 171 4.45 1.23 -15.07
CA THR A 171 5.29 0.60 -14.04
C THR A 171 4.70 0.71 -12.63
N ALA A 172 3.47 1.24 -12.50
CA ALA A 172 2.78 1.38 -11.22
C ALA A 172 1.70 0.30 -11.01
N LEU A 173 1.67 -0.29 -9.82
CA LEU A 173 0.61 -1.14 -9.29
C LEU A 173 0.02 -0.44 -8.06
N GLY A 174 -1.25 -0.08 -8.11
CA GLY A 174 -1.98 0.45 -6.97
C GLY A 174 -2.85 -0.64 -6.34
N LEU A 175 -2.75 -0.80 -5.02
CA LEU A 175 -3.51 -1.74 -4.20
C LEU A 175 -4.35 -0.99 -3.17
N GLN A 176 -5.57 -1.46 -2.91
CA GLN A 176 -6.42 -0.94 -1.85
C GLN A 176 -6.26 -1.72 -0.54
N PHE A 177 -6.02 -3.03 -0.63
CA PHE A 177 -5.77 -3.93 0.50
C PHE A 177 -4.33 -3.82 1.05
N HIS A 178 -4.11 -4.45 2.20
CA HIS A 178 -2.86 -4.49 2.95
C HIS A 178 -2.18 -5.87 2.84
N PRO A 179 -1.37 -6.12 1.80
CA PRO A 179 -0.64 -7.38 1.68
C PRO A 179 0.48 -7.55 2.73
N GLU A 180 0.89 -6.46 3.37
CA GLU A 180 1.94 -6.40 4.39
C GLU A 180 1.51 -6.87 5.77
N LEU A 181 0.20 -7.03 6.01
CA LEU A 181 -0.34 -7.27 7.34
C LEU A 181 0.16 -8.58 7.97
N ASP A 182 0.70 -8.48 9.18
CA ASP A 182 0.82 -9.56 10.16
C ASP A 182 0.08 -9.22 11.49
N LEU A 183 0.11 -10.16 12.43
CA LEU A 183 -0.52 -9.95 13.74
C LEU A 183 0.10 -8.78 14.53
N PRO A 184 1.43 -8.63 14.63
CA PRO A 184 2.05 -7.46 15.24
C PRO A 184 1.58 -6.12 14.67
N LEU A 185 1.48 -6.00 13.34
CA LEU A 185 1.01 -4.79 12.68
C LEU A 185 -0.48 -4.54 12.96
N LEU A 186 -1.31 -5.60 12.94
CA LEU A 186 -2.71 -5.48 13.33
C LEU A 186 -2.84 -4.96 14.77
N ASP A 187 -2.05 -5.49 15.70
CA ASP A 187 -2.08 -5.06 17.10
C ASP A 187 -1.62 -3.60 17.26
N LEU A 188 -0.66 -3.16 16.45
CA LEU A 188 -0.25 -1.75 16.39
C LEU A 188 -1.40 -0.85 15.94
N TRP A 189 -2.13 -1.22 14.88
CA TRP A 189 -3.28 -0.45 14.40
C TRP A 189 -4.43 -0.42 15.41
N LEU A 190 -4.76 -1.57 16.00
CA LEU A 190 -5.80 -1.67 17.02
C LEU A 190 -5.47 -0.86 18.29
N ALA A 191 -4.20 -0.68 18.62
CA ALA A 191 -3.79 0.13 19.76
C ALA A 191 -4.04 1.63 19.58
N ASP A 192 -4.15 2.08 18.33
CA ASP A 192 -4.39 3.49 17.96
C ASP A 192 -5.88 3.82 17.79
N GLU A 193 -6.70 2.82 17.46
CA GLU A 193 -8.16 2.94 17.37
C GLU A 193 -8.83 3.06 18.75
N LYS A 194 -9.25 4.27 19.11
CA LYS A 194 -9.89 4.55 20.41
C LYS A 194 -11.22 5.28 20.28
N GLY A 195 -12.19 4.84 21.07
CA GLY A 195 -13.49 5.51 21.23
C GLY A 195 -14.53 5.15 20.18
N ASP A 196 -15.74 5.69 20.35
CA ASP A 196 -16.94 5.35 19.55
C ASP A 196 -16.88 5.84 18.10
N SER A 197 -15.91 6.70 17.77
CA SER A 197 -15.67 7.19 16.40
C SER A 197 -14.67 6.34 15.60
N SER A 198 -14.05 5.34 16.24
CA SER A 198 -13.13 4.39 15.58
C SER A 198 -13.81 3.62 14.46
N ASP A 199 -13.04 3.20 13.45
CA ASP A 199 -13.57 2.37 12.37
C ASP A 199 -14.09 1.04 12.92
N ILE A 200 -13.42 0.48 13.92
CA ILE A 200 -13.84 -0.73 14.64
C ILE A 200 -15.25 -0.56 15.23
N ALA A 201 -15.50 0.52 15.96
CA ALA A 201 -16.81 0.79 16.57
C ALA A 201 -17.88 1.05 15.50
N ARG A 202 -17.54 1.84 14.46
CA ARG A 202 -18.48 2.18 13.38
C ARG A 202 -18.87 0.97 12.53
N MET A 203 -17.96 0.03 12.33
CA MET A 203 -18.16 -1.15 11.50
C MET A 203 -18.60 -2.38 12.30
N GLY A 204 -18.63 -2.29 13.63
CA GLY A 204 -19.08 -3.36 14.52
C GLY A 204 -18.17 -4.59 14.47
N VAL A 205 -16.86 -4.37 14.38
CA VAL A 205 -15.86 -5.44 14.23
C VAL A 205 -15.56 -6.07 15.58
N ASP A 206 -15.61 -7.40 15.64
CA ASP A 206 -15.14 -8.17 16.78
C ASP A 206 -13.61 -8.32 16.72
N ILE A 207 -12.92 -7.65 17.65
CA ILE A 207 -11.45 -7.62 17.71
C ILE A 207 -10.85 -9.01 17.99
N GLU A 208 -11.48 -9.81 18.84
CA GLU A 208 -10.97 -11.15 19.17
C GLU A 208 -11.10 -12.07 17.96
N ALA A 209 -12.24 -12.03 17.26
CA ALA A 209 -12.44 -12.76 16.03
C ALA A 209 -11.48 -12.30 14.91
N LEU A 210 -11.22 -10.99 14.80
CA LEU A 210 -10.29 -10.43 13.82
C LEU A 210 -8.86 -10.91 14.05
N ARG A 211 -8.39 -10.88 15.30
CA ARG A 211 -7.07 -11.42 15.69
C ARG A 211 -6.97 -12.92 15.40
N ALA A 212 -7.98 -13.69 15.78
CA ALA A 212 -8.01 -15.13 15.55
C ALA A 212 -7.96 -15.46 14.04
N ARG A 213 -8.69 -14.72 13.21
CA ARG A 213 -8.65 -14.89 11.76
C ARG A 213 -7.29 -14.48 11.18
N THR A 214 -6.69 -13.42 11.68
CA THR A 214 -5.35 -12.96 11.25
C THR A 214 -4.29 -14.02 11.51
N VAL A 215 -4.31 -14.66 12.68
CA VAL A 215 -3.43 -15.81 12.96
C VAL A 215 -3.68 -16.96 11.99
N ALA A 216 -4.93 -17.28 11.69
CA ALA A 216 -5.28 -18.37 10.78
C ALA A 216 -4.84 -18.10 9.32
N GLU A 217 -4.85 -16.84 8.88
CA GLU A 217 -4.53 -16.43 7.51
C GLU A 217 -3.05 -16.13 7.28
N GLN A 218 -2.24 -15.94 8.33
CA GLN A 218 -0.87 -15.43 8.23
C GLN A 218 0.01 -16.19 7.23
N ASP A 219 0.03 -17.51 7.29
CA ASP A 219 0.85 -18.34 6.37
C ASP A 219 0.36 -18.25 4.92
N GLY A 220 -0.96 -18.24 4.73
CA GLY A 220 -1.58 -18.12 3.41
C GLY A 220 -1.33 -16.74 2.80
N ALA A 221 -1.50 -15.68 3.60
CA ALA A 221 -1.23 -14.30 3.21
C ALA A 221 0.24 -14.11 2.83
N GLY A 222 1.18 -14.67 3.61
CA GLY A 222 2.60 -14.61 3.27
C GLY A 222 2.95 -15.31 1.94
N GLN A 223 2.29 -16.42 1.60
CA GLN A 223 2.47 -17.07 0.29
C GLN A 223 1.89 -16.24 -0.85
N ARG A 224 0.70 -15.65 -0.65
CA ARG A 224 0.08 -14.76 -1.63
C ARG A 224 0.91 -13.50 -1.84
N LEU A 225 1.45 -12.91 -0.77
CA LEU A 225 2.31 -11.73 -0.81
C LEU A 225 3.55 -11.98 -1.65
N ARG A 226 4.27 -13.09 -1.43
CA ARG A 226 5.44 -13.45 -2.25
C ARG A 226 5.09 -13.54 -3.74
N ARG A 227 3.98 -14.19 -4.08
CA ARG A 227 3.50 -14.27 -5.47
C ARG A 227 3.16 -12.91 -6.04
N LEU A 228 2.53 -12.03 -5.26
CA LEU A 228 2.21 -10.67 -5.67
C LEU A 228 3.49 -9.87 -5.96
N VAL A 229 4.47 -9.90 -5.07
CA VAL A 229 5.74 -9.18 -5.24
C VAL A 229 6.51 -9.72 -6.45
N THR A 230 6.64 -11.04 -6.60
CA THR A 230 7.27 -11.64 -7.79
C THR A 230 6.55 -11.22 -9.07
N GLY A 231 5.22 -11.31 -9.10
CA GLY A 231 4.42 -10.89 -10.25
C GLY A 231 4.60 -9.40 -10.59
N PHE A 232 4.66 -8.54 -9.58
CA PHE A 232 4.90 -7.11 -9.74
C PHE A 232 6.29 -6.84 -10.34
N LEU A 233 7.33 -7.47 -9.79
CA LEU A 233 8.70 -7.31 -10.24
C LEU A 233 8.88 -7.78 -11.70
N ASP A 234 8.36 -8.96 -12.03
CA ASP A 234 8.50 -9.56 -13.35
C ASP A 234 7.72 -8.83 -14.43
N ARG A 235 6.48 -8.40 -14.12
CA ARG A 235 5.50 -8.03 -15.16
C ARG A 235 5.20 -6.54 -15.21
N VAL A 236 5.32 -5.84 -14.08
CA VAL A 236 4.95 -4.44 -13.95
C VAL A 236 6.17 -3.54 -13.92
N SER A 237 7.03 -3.67 -12.91
CA SER A 237 8.24 -2.85 -12.83
C SER A 237 9.30 -3.29 -13.85
N ARG A 238 9.24 -4.56 -14.29
CA ARG A 238 10.19 -5.20 -15.22
C ARG A 238 11.64 -5.09 -14.72
N VAL A 239 11.81 -5.00 -13.41
CA VAL A 239 13.11 -5.09 -12.75
C VAL A 239 13.53 -6.55 -12.87
N PRO A 240 14.68 -6.89 -13.51
CA PRO A 240 15.07 -8.28 -13.71
C PRO A 240 15.18 -9.01 -12.36
N VAL A 241 14.36 -10.04 -12.14
CA VAL A 241 14.41 -10.87 -10.92
C VAL A 241 15.74 -11.62 -10.87
N GLY A 242 16.31 -11.74 -9.67
CA GLY A 242 17.62 -12.37 -9.46
C GLY A 242 17.46 -13.87 -9.45
N GLU A 243 18.49 -14.60 -9.92
CA GLU A 243 18.49 -16.04 -9.72
C GLU A 243 18.38 -16.34 -8.22
N PRO A 244 17.49 -17.26 -7.79
CA PRO A 244 17.40 -17.64 -6.40
C PRO A 244 18.74 -18.21 -5.95
N THR A 245 19.34 -17.58 -4.93
CA THR A 245 20.52 -18.12 -4.25
C THR A 245 20.13 -19.41 -3.54
N HIS A 246 20.32 -20.53 -4.23
CA HIS A 246 20.47 -21.82 -3.57
C HIS A 246 21.89 -21.89 -3.00
N GLN A 247 22.03 -21.68 -1.69
CA GLN A 247 23.16 -22.16 -0.90
C GLN A 247 22.66 -23.15 0.14
#